data_AF-A0A2V7R4K6-F1
#
_entry.id   AF-A0A2V7R4K6-F1
#
_cell.length_a   1.000
_cell.length_b   1.000
_cell.length_c   1.000
_cell.angle_alpha   90.00
_cell.angle_beta   90.00
_cell.angle_gamma   90.00
#
_symmetry.space_group_name_H-M   'P 1'
#
loop_
_entity.id
_entity.type
_entity.pdbx_description
1 polymer ?
#
loop_
_entity_poly.entity_id
_entity_poly.type
_entity_poly.pdbx_seq_one_letter_code
_entity_poly.pdbx_strand_id
1 'polypeptide(L)'
;MPLDTARISAWLSDGWDGVRLSHRRGAGRVAGTTQPARGGTRALQPGSDHMKAVLTPVLVLGLVGSLAAQDSTAKPAAPPPAAPSTVNIEAVLARSVVDRTPQDTGSAFPDSVGTVVLWMRVTGGNGQTLHNVWFHGGDQVGDVPLTIGGSPWRTWSRKTIPADAKGAWHVEIRDEAGTVIKRIDFTVGQ
;
A
#
# COMPACT_ATOMS: atom_id res chain seq x y z
N MET A 1 8.03 -37.73 0.91
CA MET A 1 7.98 -36.30 1.30
C MET A 1 6.54 -35.83 1.10
N PRO A 2 5.73 -35.65 2.16
CA PRO A 2 4.40 -35.09 1.98
C PRO A 2 4.52 -33.58 1.77
N LEU A 3 3.92 -33.06 0.69
CA LEU A 3 3.79 -31.61 0.49
C LEU A 3 2.94 -31.03 1.61
N ASP A 4 3.53 -30.06 2.31
CA ASP A 4 2.91 -29.28 3.36
C ASP A 4 1.59 -28.67 2.86
N THR A 5 0.49 -29.24 3.36
CA THR A 5 -0.88 -28.77 3.14
C THR A 5 -1.16 -27.67 4.15
N ALA A 6 -0.56 -26.49 3.94
CA ALA A 6 -0.77 -25.35 4.82
C ALA A 6 -1.41 -24.18 4.07
N ARG A 7 -2.69 -23.99 4.41
CA ARG A 7 -3.43 -22.72 4.42
C ARG A 7 -3.71 -22.08 3.05
N ILE A 8 -4.66 -22.70 2.36
CA ILE A 8 -5.65 -22.02 1.52
C ILE A 8 -6.13 -20.73 2.21
N SER A 9 -5.79 -19.60 1.62
CA SER A 9 -6.27 -18.25 1.94
C SER A 9 -7.78 -18.19 1.69
N ALA A 10 -8.52 -18.68 2.68
CA ALA A 10 -9.96 -18.63 2.78
C ALA A 10 -10.35 -17.73 3.96
N TRP A 11 -9.89 -16.48 3.99
CA TRP A 11 -10.41 -15.47 4.93
C TRP A 11 -10.31 -14.07 4.34
N LEU A 12 -11.42 -13.33 4.45
CA LEU A 12 -11.66 -11.92 4.14
C LEU A 12 -11.77 -11.51 2.66
N SER A 13 -13.00 -11.59 2.14
CA SER A 13 -13.48 -10.69 1.08
C SER A 13 -14.99 -10.47 1.18
N ASP A 14 -15.52 -10.28 2.39
CA ASP A 14 -16.89 -9.83 2.61
C ASP A 14 -16.84 -8.59 3.52
N GLY A 15 -16.80 -7.42 2.88
CA GLY A 15 -16.70 -6.14 3.55
C GLY A 15 -16.94 -5.00 2.58
N TRP A 16 -18.03 -5.06 1.82
CA TRP A 16 -18.62 -3.85 1.24
C TRP A 16 -19.50 -3.22 2.32
N ASP A 17 -18.89 -2.42 3.19
CA ASP A 17 -19.65 -1.53 4.08
C ASP A 17 -19.95 -0.26 3.30
N GLY A 18 -21.21 -0.12 2.90
CA GLY A 18 -21.68 0.97 2.05
C GLY A 18 -21.52 2.33 2.74
N VAL A 19 -20.52 3.11 2.32
CA VAL A 19 -20.43 4.52 2.65
C VAL A 19 -21.26 5.34 1.66
N ARG A 20 -22.52 5.52 2.06
CA ARG A 20 -23.27 6.79 2.15
C ARG A 20 -22.79 7.90 1.20
N LEU A 21 -23.47 8.01 0.05
CA LEU A 21 -23.55 9.24 -0.74
C LEU A 21 -24.01 10.41 0.14
N SER A 22 -23.10 11.33 0.46
CA SER A 22 -23.45 12.63 1.03
C SER A 22 -23.91 13.55 -0.09
N HIS A 23 -25.20 13.44 -0.44
CA HIS A 23 -25.89 14.46 -1.22
C HIS A 23 -25.95 15.76 -0.40
N ARG A 24 -25.01 16.67 -0.68
CA ARG A 24 -25.10 18.07 -0.25
C ARG A 24 -26.14 18.76 -1.14
N ARG A 25 -27.42 18.71 -0.76
CA ARG A 25 -28.45 19.59 -1.34
C ARG A 25 -28.72 20.75 -0.37
N GLY A 26 -28.52 21.95 -0.89
CA GLY A 26 -28.53 23.21 -0.14
C GLY A 26 -29.88 23.52 0.52
N ALA A 27 -29.80 23.94 1.77
CA ALA A 27 -30.88 24.62 2.46
C ALA A 27 -30.74 26.12 2.23
N GLY A 28 -31.73 26.72 1.58
CA GLY A 28 -31.94 28.16 1.61
C GLY A 28 -32.48 28.57 2.99
N ARG A 29 -31.93 29.64 3.56
CA ARG A 29 -32.57 30.40 4.64
C ARG A 29 -32.32 31.89 4.43
N VAL A 30 -33.43 32.61 4.43
CA VAL A 30 -33.55 34.07 4.36
C VAL A 30 -33.41 34.73 5.73
N ALA A 31 -32.85 35.94 5.70
CA ALA A 31 -33.07 37.12 6.56
C ALA A 31 -32.85 37.07 8.09
N GLY A 32 -32.13 38.07 8.61
CA GLY A 32 -32.09 38.42 10.03
C GLY A 32 -30.96 39.37 10.41
N THR A 33 -31.30 40.66 10.48
CA THR A 33 -30.51 41.87 10.76
C THR A 33 -29.83 41.90 12.14
N THR A 34 -28.69 42.61 12.25
CA THR A 34 -28.37 43.69 13.22
C THR A 34 -26.93 43.66 13.76
N GLN A 35 -26.21 44.75 13.49
CA GLN A 35 -24.96 45.18 14.15
C GLN A 35 -25.33 46.11 15.33
N PRO A 36 -24.55 46.14 16.44
CA PRO A 36 -23.71 47.32 16.67
C PRO A 36 -22.34 47.02 17.31
N ALA A 37 -21.49 48.05 17.28
CA ALA A 37 -20.08 48.09 17.69
C ALA A 37 -19.85 48.46 19.17
N ARG A 38 -18.69 48.09 19.73
CA ARG A 38 -17.63 48.99 20.26
C ARG A 38 -16.73 48.33 21.30
N GLY A 39 -15.42 48.55 21.13
CA GLY A 39 -14.52 48.96 22.22
C GLY A 39 -13.67 47.87 22.87
N GLY A 40 -12.34 48.07 22.87
CA GLY A 40 -11.45 47.30 23.76
C GLY A 40 -10.02 47.13 23.27
N THR A 41 -9.22 48.18 23.47
CA THR A 41 -7.78 48.33 23.22
C THR A 41 -6.84 47.34 23.94
N ARG A 42 -5.65 47.12 23.32
CA ARG A 42 -4.32 46.84 23.93
C ARG A 42 -4.12 45.38 24.40
N ALA A 43 -3.02 44.68 24.10
CA ALA A 43 -1.64 45.11 24.26
C ALA A 43 -0.64 44.45 23.30
N LEU A 44 0.30 45.30 22.90
CA LEU A 44 1.63 45.06 22.37
C LEU A 44 2.50 44.34 23.43
N GLN A 45 3.24 43.29 23.06
CA GLN A 45 4.71 43.33 23.17
C GLN A 45 5.42 42.14 22.47
N PRO A 46 6.48 42.44 21.70
CA PRO A 46 7.43 41.48 21.16
C PRO A 46 8.69 41.37 22.06
N GLY A 47 9.48 40.33 21.84
CA GLY A 47 10.85 40.19 22.36
C GLY A 47 11.33 38.76 22.12
N SER A 48 12.53 38.48 21.67
CA SER A 48 13.70 39.33 21.45
C SER A 48 14.75 38.48 20.73
N ASP A 49 15.32 39.03 19.66
CA ASP A 49 16.57 38.62 19.06
C ASP A 49 17.71 38.68 20.08
N HIS A 50 18.43 37.57 20.28
CA HIS A 50 19.75 37.59 20.90
C HIS A 50 20.76 36.78 20.07
N MET A 51 21.36 37.51 19.12
CA MET A 51 22.79 37.74 18.97
C MET A 51 23.77 36.58 19.26
N LYS A 52 24.46 36.23 18.17
CA LYS A 52 25.75 35.52 18.03
C LYS A 52 26.81 35.97 19.05
N ALA A 53 27.51 34.99 19.64
CA ALA A 53 28.87 35.10 20.19
C ALA A 53 29.62 33.83 19.73
N VAL A 54 30.52 33.85 18.74
CA VAL A 54 31.92 34.31 18.72
C VAL A 54 32.86 33.51 19.66
N LEU A 55 33.61 32.61 19.01
CA LEU A 55 35.00 32.14 19.22
C LEU A 55 35.54 31.82 20.63
N THR A 56 36.09 30.61 20.78
CA THR A 56 37.55 30.42 21.03
C THR A 56 38.00 28.96 20.79
N PRO A 57 39.13 28.71 20.08
CA PRO A 57 39.74 27.39 19.97
C PRO A 57 40.73 27.19 21.13
N VAL A 58 40.72 26.01 21.77
CA VAL A 58 41.79 25.60 22.70
C VAL A 58 42.45 24.35 22.14
N LEU A 59 43.65 24.57 21.57
CA LEU A 59 44.64 23.58 21.18
C LEU A 59 45.38 23.14 22.45
N VAL A 60 45.27 21.87 22.82
CA VAL A 60 46.18 21.22 23.79
C VAL A 60 46.91 20.10 23.08
N LEU A 61 48.22 20.30 22.87
CA LEU A 61 49.18 19.23 22.59
C LEU A 61 49.44 18.46 23.88
N GLY A 62 49.25 17.14 23.85
CA GLY A 62 49.72 16.22 24.88
C GLY A 62 50.05 14.86 24.28
N LEU A 63 51.34 14.56 24.12
CA LEU A 63 51.82 13.20 23.84
C LEU A 63 51.84 12.41 25.16
N VAL A 64 51.03 11.35 25.23
CA VAL A 64 51.28 10.20 26.11
C VAL A 64 51.00 8.95 25.28
N GLY A 65 52.04 8.14 25.07
CA GLY A 65 51.91 6.81 24.49
C GLY A 65 51.26 5.85 25.50
N SER A 66 50.43 4.94 25.00
CA SER A 66 50.14 3.68 25.68
C SER A 66 49.92 2.61 24.62
N LEU A 67 50.78 1.60 24.69
CA LEU A 67 50.71 0.34 23.96
C LEU A 67 49.89 -0.62 24.83
N ALA A 68 48.65 -0.95 24.46
CA ALA A 68 47.96 -2.20 24.81
C ALA A 68 46.54 -2.22 24.25
N ALA A 69 46.14 -3.42 23.81
CA ALA A 69 44.78 -3.81 23.41
C ALA A 69 44.30 -3.28 22.05
N GLN A 70 44.72 -3.96 20.98
CA GLN A 70 43.80 -4.22 19.88
C GLN A 70 42.70 -5.15 20.39
N ASP A 71 41.72 -4.58 21.07
CA ASP A 71 40.43 -5.26 21.25
C ASP A 71 39.74 -5.24 19.89
N SER A 72 39.58 -6.43 19.33
CA SER A 72 38.89 -6.64 18.08
C SER A 72 37.42 -6.28 18.24
N THR A 73 37.08 -5.00 18.09
CA THR A 73 35.73 -4.65 17.66
C THR A 73 35.66 -5.00 16.18
N ALA A 74 35.39 -6.27 15.90
CA ALA A 74 34.85 -6.67 14.62
C ALA A 74 33.61 -5.81 14.37
N LYS A 75 33.75 -4.80 13.50
CA LYS A 75 32.62 -4.18 12.81
C LYS A 75 31.75 -5.33 12.33
N PRO A 76 30.48 -5.46 12.76
CA PRO A 76 29.59 -6.45 12.17
C PRO A 76 29.67 -6.21 10.67
N ALA A 77 30.21 -7.20 9.94
CA ALA A 77 30.14 -7.18 8.50
C ALA A 77 28.66 -7.04 8.20
N ALA A 78 28.29 -5.88 7.65
CA ALA A 78 26.96 -5.67 7.13
C ALA A 78 26.66 -6.90 6.26
N PRO A 79 25.50 -7.56 6.45
CA PRO A 79 25.11 -8.65 5.57
C PRO A 79 25.37 -8.23 4.12
N PRO A 80 25.94 -9.10 3.27
CA PRO A 80 26.10 -8.80 1.87
C PRO A 80 24.79 -8.18 1.35
N PRO A 81 24.83 -7.10 0.56
CA PRO A 81 23.62 -6.54 -0.03
C PRO A 81 22.87 -7.70 -0.68
N ALA A 82 21.67 -8.00 -0.17
CA ALA A 82 20.84 -9.04 -0.73
C ALA A 82 20.76 -8.77 -2.23
N ALA A 83 21.21 -9.71 -3.04
CA ALA A 83 21.19 -9.58 -4.49
C ALA A 83 19.78 -9.11 -4.91
N PRO A 84 19.66 -8.16 -5.86
CA PRO A 84 18.37 -7.66 -6.29
C PRO A 84 17.52 -8.84 -6.70
N SER A 85 16.51 -9.14 -5.89
CA SER A 85 15.63 -10.28 -6.11
C SER A 85 14.68 -9.87 -7.22
N THR A 86 15.06 -10.12 -8.48
CA THR A 86 14.18 -9.85 -9.61
C THR A 86 12.87 -10.63 -9.43
N VAL A 87 11.79 -9.90 -9.15
CA VAL A 87 10.45 -10.46 -9.02
C VAL A 87 9.81 -10.43 -10.41
N ASN A 88 9.40 -11.59 -10.92
CA ASN A 88 8.65 -11.72 -12.15
C ASN A 88 7.22 -12.21 -11.83
N ILE A 89 6.21 -11.57 -12.42
CA ILE A 89 4.80 -11.84 -12.12
C ILE A 89 4.03 -12.11 -13.42
N GLU A 90 3.60 -13.35 -13.59
CA GLU A 90 2.57 -13.73 -14.57
C GLU A 90 1.21 -13.58 -13.88
N ALA A 91 0.27 -12.86 -14.49
CA ALA A 91 -1.03 -12.61 -13.88
C ALA A 91 -2.14 -12.50 -14.93
N VAL A 92 -3.28 -13.12 -14.62
CA VAL A 92 -4.44 -13.30 -15.50
C VAL A 92 -5.73 -13.24 -14.69
N LEU A 93 -6.74 -12.56 -15.25
CA LEU A 93 -8.09 -12.52 -14.70
C LEU A 93 -8.91 -13.70 -15.21
N ALA A 94 -9.76 -14.25 -14.34
CA ALA A 94 -10.52 -15.48 -14.55
C ALA A 94 -11.84 -15.44 -13.79
N ARG A 95 -12.84 -16.22 -14.21
CA ARG A 95 -14.10 -16.37 -13.44
C ARG A 95 -13.93 -17.31 -12.25
N SER A 96 -13.06 -18.30 -12.37
CA SER A 96 -12.80 -19.27 -11.30
C SER A 96 -11.40 -19.86 -11.41
N VAL A 97 -11.01 -20.65 -10.40
CA VAL A 97 -9.76 -21.40 -10.38
C VAL A 97 -10.06 -22.84 -9.99
N VAL A 98 -9.64 -23.78 -10.83
CA VAL A 98 -9.80 -25.23 -10.63
C VAL A 98 -8.42 -25.86 -10.72
N ASP A 99 -8.06 -26.72 -9.76
CA ASP A 99 -6.74 -27.36 -9.69
C ASP A 99 -5.56 -26.38 -9.83
N ARG A 100 -5.68 -25.23 -9.16
CA ARG A 100 -4.72 -24.10 -9.21
C ARG A 100 -4.51 -23.50 -10.61
N THR A 101 -5.44 -23.73 -11.52
CA THR A 101 -5.44 -23.23 -12.90
C THR A 101 -6.63 -22.30 -13.13
N PRO A 102 -6.41 -21.08 -13.66
CA PRO A 102 -7.50 -20.15 -13.93
C PRO A 102 -8.41 -20.67 -15.05
N GLN A 103 -9.71 -20.48 -14.89
CA GLN A 103 -10.75 -20.88 -15.83
C GLN A 103 -11.50 -19.66 -16.35
N ASP A 104 -11.92 -19.72 -17.61
CA ASP A 104 -12.63 -18.62 -18.30
C ASP A 104 -11.88 -17.29 -18.17
N THR A 105 -10.66 -17.28 -18.67
CA THR A 105 -9.78 -16.12 -18.59
C THR A 105 -10.20 -15.05 -19.56
N GLY A 106 -10.14 -13.78 -19.16
CA GLY A 106 -10.48 -12.67 -20.05
C GLY A 106 -10.33 -11.30 -19.40
N SER A 107 -10.53 -10.26 -20.21
CA SER A 107 -10.56 -8.85 -19.78
C SER A 107 -11.95 -8.22 -19.85
N ALA A 108 -12.97 -9.00 -20.23
CA ALA A 108 -14.36 -8.59 -20.24
C ALA A 108 -15.21 -9.69 -19.61
N PHE A 109 -16.08 -9.30 -18.69
CA PHE A 109 -16.98 -10.20 -17.97
C PHE A 109 -18.42 -9.68 -18.03
N PRO A 110 -19.42 -10.57 -18.04
CA PRO A 110 -20.82 -10.15 -17.96
C PRO A 110 -21.12 -9.54 -16.58
N ASP A 111 -22.18 -8.73 -16.45
CA ASP A 111 -22.59 -8.20 -15.13
C ASP A 111 -23.07 -9.29 -14.16
N SER A 112 -23.42 -10.46 -14.69
CA SER A 112 -23.74 -11.66 -13.92
C SER A 112 -22.51 -12.45 -13.46
N VAL A 113 -21.29 -11.96 -13.67
CA VAL A 113 -20.05 -12.68 -13.32
C VAL A 113 -19.97 -13.03 -11.84
N GLY A 114 -20.48 -12.17 -10.95
CA GLY A 114 -20.52 -12.34 -9.51
C GLY A 114 -19.15 -12.32 -8.81
N THR A 115 -18.13 -12.99 -9.36
CA THR A 115 -16.77 -13.03 -8.82
C THR A 115 -15.73 -13.02 -9.94
N VAL A 116 -14.73 -12.16 -9.81
CA VAL A 116 -13.54 -12.15 -10.65
C VAL A 116 -12.33 -12.55 -9.81
N VAL A 117 -11.49 -13.41 -10.37
CA VAL A 117 -10.27 -13.90 -9.74
C VAL A 117 -9.06 -13.33 -10.46
N LEU A 118 -8.15 -12.72 -9.73
CA LEU A 118 -6.80 -12.44 -10.20
C LEU A 118 -5.90 -13.60 -9.81
N TRP A 119 -5.59 -14.46 -10.78
CA TRP A 119 -4.62 -15.53 -10.61
C TRP A 119 -3.22 -15.04 -10.94
N MET A 120 -2.23 -15.48 -10.15
CA MET A 120 -0.85 -15.06 -10.31
C MET A 120 0.12 -16.24 -10.13
N ARG A 121 1.19 -16.22 -10.93
CA ARG A 121 2.41 -17.00 -10.72
C ARG A 121 3.59 -16.04 -10.56
N VAL A 122 4.16 -16.06 -9.38
CA VAL A 122 5.29 -15.21 -8.99
C VAL A 122 6.57 -16.04 -9.03
N THR A 123 7.61 -15.54 -9.66
CA THR A 123 8.96 -16.12 -9.65
C THR A 123 9.89 -15.12 -8.99
N GLY A 124 10.69 -15.57 -8.02
CA GLY A 124 11.38 -14.69 -7.06
C GLY A 124 10.44 -14.23 -5.95
N GLY A 125 10.83 -13.18 -5.22
CA GLY A 125 9.97 -12.54 -4.22
C GLY A 125 9.66 -13.37 -2.97
N ASN A 126 10.41 -14.44 -2.69
CA ASN A 126 10.19 -15.27 -1.51
C ASN A 126 10.27 -14.44 -0.22
N GLY A 127 9.27 -14.61 0.66
CA GLY A 127 9.16 -13.85 1.91
C GLY A 127 8.57 -12.45 1.74
N GLN A 128 8.33 -11.97 0.51
CA GLN A 128 7.67 -10.69 0.28
C GLN A 128 6.15 -10.83 0.35
N THR A 129 5.48 -9.72 0.64
CA THR A 129 4.02 -9.59 0.53
C THR A 129 3.68 -8.71 -0.66
N LEU A 130 2.80 -9.21 -1.52
CA LEU A 130 2.22 -8.45 -2.62
C LEU A 130 0.82 -8.01 -2.27
N HIS A 131 0.45 -6.80 -2.68
CA HIS A 131 -0.87 -6.22 -2.46
C HIS A 131 -1.64 -6.20 -3.78
N ASN A 132 -2.78 -6.91 -3.81
CA ASN A 132 -3.70 -6.88 -4.94
C ASN A 132 -4.78 -5.84 -4.67
N VAL A 133 -4.61 -4.64 -5.23
CA VAL A 133 -5.46 -3.48 -5.01
C VAL A 133 -6.49 -3.38 -6.13
N TRP A 134 -7.77 -3.49 -5.79
CA TRP A 134 -8.88 -3.50 -6.74
C TRP A 134 -9.52 -2.12 -6.83
N PHE A 135 -9.84 -1.71 -8.06
CA PHE A 135 -10.44 -0.42 -8.36
C PHE A 135 -11.65 -0.56 -9.27
N HIS A 136 -12.66 0.28 -9.01
CA HIS A 136 -13.85 0.44 -9.85
C HIS A 136 -14.09 1.93 -10.08
N GLY A 137 -14.25 2.36 -11.34
CA GLY A 137 -14.52 3.77 -11.64
C GLY A 137 -13.42 4.77 -11.21
N GLY A 138 -12.25 4.29 -10.79
CA GLY A 138 -11.16 5.11 -10.24
C GLY A 138 -11.05 5.06 -8.71
N ASP A 139 -12.07 4.54 -8.02
CA ASP A 139 -12.08 4.39 -6.57
C ASP A 139 -11.47 3.05 -6.17
N GLN A 140 -10.61 3.06 -5.14
CA GLN A 140 -10.08 1.84 -4.54
C GLN A 140 -11.19 1.16 -3.74
N VAL A 141 -11.53 -0.07 -4.11
CA VAL A 141 -12.63 -0.85 -3.51
C VAL A 141 -12.15 -2.11 -2.80
N GLY A 142 -10.85 -2.38 -2.77
CA GLY A 142 -10.29 -3.50 -2.02
C GLY A 142 -8.77 -3.53 -2.08
N ASP A 143 -8.17 -4.10 -1.05
CA ASP A 143 -6.75 -4.43 -0.98
C ASP A 143 -6.62 -5.83 -0.37
N VAL A 144 -5.85 -6.70 -1.02
CA VAL A 144 -5.68 -8.09 -0.58
C VAL A 144 -4.18 -8.39 -0.47
N PRO A 145 -3.62 -8.48 0.75
CA PRO A 145 -2.23 -8.86 0.95
C PRO A 145 -2.04 -10.36 0.72
N LEU A 146 -0.99 -10.73 -0.03
CA LEU A 146 -0.63 -12.09 -0.38
C LEU A 146 0.86 -12.33 -0.15
N THR A 147 1.19 -13.15 0.85
CA THR A 147 2.57 -13.54 1.14
C THR A 147 3.07 -14.61 0.16
N ILE A 148 4.27 -14.39 -0.37
CA ILE A 148 4.91 -15.26 -1.36
C ILE A 148 5.82 -16.28 -0.68
N GLY A 149 5.34 -17.51 -0.59
CA GLY A 149 6.01 -18.60 0.15
C GLY A 149 7.14 -19.31 -0.60
N GLY A 150 7.38 -19.02 -1.88
CA GLY A 150 8.35 -19.77 -2.70
C GLY A 150 8.63 -19.14 -4.06
N SER A 151 9.40 -19.85 -4.89
CA SER A 151 9.66 -19.48 -6.29
C SER A 151 9.76 -20.74 -7.15
N PRO A 152 8.88 -20.95 -8.15
CA PRO A 152 7.68 -20.16 -8.41
C PRO A 152 6.59 -20.40 -7.35
N TRP A 153 5.78 -19.37 -7.07
CA TRP A 153 4.62 -19.44 -6.18
C TRP A 153 3.34 -19.12 -6.94
N ARG A 154 2.30 -19.94 -6.77
CA ARG A 154 0.97 -19.70 -7.35
C ARG A 154 0.01 -19.31 -6.27
N THR A 155 -0.60 -18.14 -6.42
CA THR A 155 -1.60 -17.58 -5.50
C THR A 155 -2.65 -16.82 -6.29
N TRP A 156 -3.76 -16.45 -5.66
CA TRP A 156 -4.80 -15.65 -6.28
C TRP A 156 -5.57 -14.86 -5.24
N SER A 157 -6.11 -13.71 -5.65
CA SER A 157 -7.13 -12.96 -4.91
C SER A 157 -8.45 -13.00 -5.67
N ARG A 158 -9.57 -12.90 -4.96
CA ARG A 158 -10.90 -12.83 -5.57
C ARG A 158 -11.57 -11.52 -5.20
N LYS A 159 -12.43 -11.03 -6.07
CA LYS A 159 -13.28 -9.86 -5.83
C LYS A 159 -14.71 -10.21 -6.23
N THR A 160 -15.63 -10.07 -5.28
CA THR A 160 -17.06 -10.11 -5.57
C THR A 160 -17.45 -8.83 -6.30
N ILE A 161 -18.13 -8.97 -7.42
CA ILE A 161 -18.57 -7.87 -8.29
C ILE A 161 -20.08 -7.76 -8.17
N PRO A 162 -20.62 -6.70 -7.53
CA PRO A 162 -22.05 -6.42 -7.52
C PRO A 162 -22.59 -6.23 -8.94
N ALA A 163 -23.83 -6.65 -9.20
CA ALA A 163 -24.43 -6.56 -10.54
C ALA A 163 -24.60 -5.11 -11.05
N ASP A 164 -24.70 -4.14 -10.13
CA ASP A 164 -24.77 -2.71 -10.43
C ASP A 164 -23.39 -2.07 -10.68
N ALA A 165 -22.30 -2.73 -10.27
CA ALA A 165 -20.93 -2.22 -10.40
C ALA A 165 -20.34 -2.52 -11.80
N LYS A 166 -21.04 -2.08 -12.84
CA LYS A 166 -20.66 -2.23 -14.25
C LYS A 166 -19.58 -1.21 -14.66
N GLY A 167 -18.99 -1.41 -15.84
CA GLY A 167 -18.06 -0.48 -16.45
C GLY A 167 -16.60 -0.85 -16.23
N ALA A 168 -15.74 0.16 -16.08
CA ALA A 168 -14.30 0.00 -16.04
C ALA A 168 -13.80 -0.40 -14.64
N TRP A 169 -12.98 -1.45 -14.63
CA TRP A 169 -12.30 -1.97 -13.46
C TRP A 169 -10.81 -2.09 -13.74
N HIS A 170 -10.01 -2.06 -12.69
CA HIS A 170 -8.64 -2.50 -12.78
C HIS A 170 -8.17 -3.08 -11.46
N VAL A 171 -7.11 -3.88 -11.53
CA VAL A 171 -6.38 -4.37 -10.37
C VAL A 171 -4.91 -4.05 -10.52
N GLU A 172 -4.31 -3.58 -9.43
CA GLU A 172 -2.90 -3.29 -9.34
C GLU A 172 -2.24 -4.29 -8.39
N ILE A 173 -1.11 -4.84 -8.83
CA ILE A 173 -0.25 -5.69 -8.02
C ILE A 173 0.89 -4.79 -7.56
N ARG A 174 0.95 -4.55 -6.26
CA ARG A 174 1.92 -3.66 -5.63
C ARG A 174 2.88 -4.43 -4.73
N ASP A 175 4.10 -3.93 -4.60
CA ASP A 175 5.03 -4.39 -3.55
C ASP A 175 4.68 -3.78 -2.18
N GLU A 176 5.44 -4.15 -1.15
CA GLU A 176 5.30 -3.66 0.22
C GLU A 176 5.55 -2.13 0.35
N ALA A 177 6.34 -1.54 -0.57
CA ALA A 177 6.56 -0.09 -0.62
C ALA A 177 5.41 0.65 -1.33
N GLY A 178 4.41 -0.07 -1.85
CA GLY A 178 3.29 0.47 -2.61
C GLY A 178 3.62 0.74 -4.08
N THR A 179 4.79 0.32 -4.57
CA THR A 179 5.17 0.45 -5.98
C THR A 179 4.29 -0.47 -6.82
N VAL A 180 3.66 0.09 -7.86
CA VAL A 180 2.88 -0.72 -8.81
C VAL A 180 3.84 -1.52 -9.70
N ILE A 181 3.82 -2.85 -9.52
CA ILE A 181 4.60 -3.78 -10.33
C ILE A 181 3.85 -4.07 -11.64
N LYS A 182 2.53 -4.27 -11.54
CA LYS A 182 1.68 -4.58 -12.69
C LYS A 182 0.27 -4.02 -12.48
N ARG A 183 -0.34 -3.56 -13.57
CA ARG A 183 -1.75 -3.17 -13.62
C ARG A 183 -2.46 -4.00 -14.69
N ILE A 184 -3.70 -4.39 -14.40
CA ILE A 184 -4.55 -5.14 -15.32
C ILE A 184 -5.93 -4.50 -15.34
N ASP A 185 -6.32 -3.97 -16.49
CA ASP A 185 -7.62 -3.37 -16.72
C ASP A 185 -8.62 -4.41 -17.27
N PHE A 186 -9.87 -4.31 -16.85
CA PHE A 186 -10.97 -5.15 -17.34
C PHE A 186 -12.32 -4.42 -17.27
N THR A 187 -13.33 -4.96 -17.93
CA THR A 187 -14.69 -4.39 -17.95
C THR A 187 -15.74 -5.40 -17.51
N VAL A 188 -16.78 -4.89 -16.86
CA VAL A 188 -17.94 -5.69 -16.42
C VAL A 188 -19.22 -5.15 -17.05
N GLY A 189 -20.08 -6.04 -17.55
CA GLY A 189 -21.37 -5.69 -18.12
C GLY A 189 -21.32 -5.21 -19.57
N GLN A 190 -20.38 -5.75 -20.35
CA GLN A 190 -20.42 -5.69 -21.82
C GLN A 190 -21.38 -6.74 -22.38
#